data_AF-A0AAU2QTI9-F1
#
_entry.id   AF-A0AAU2QTI9-F1
#
_cell.length_a   1.000
_cell.length_b   1.000
_cell.length_c   1.000
_cell.angle_alpha   90.00
_cell.angle_beta   90.00
_cell.angle_gamma   90.00
#
_symmetry.space_group_name_H-M   'P 1'
#
loop_
_entity.id
_entity.type
_entity.pdbx_description
1 polymer ?
#
loop_
_entity_poly.entity_id
_entity_poly.type
_entity_poly.pdbx_seq_one_letter_code
_entity_poly.pdbx_strand_id
1 'polypeptide(L)'
;MGVSAYSRERLEEAARGARTLSEALGQLGVDPKSSTRRYVFERMKKLGVDVSHFEREGVKWTREVLQEAVSASTNMCEVLRLLGLEVVGGHHTHISRRIKAYGIDTSHFRVPTRRGKAWRPRTPEGLLVEQPVGGARRIPSDRLRWAMTSVGVAEQCARCGTEAVWRGHPLPLEVDHIDGNWRDNRIENLRFLCPNCHSTTDSYRGRGKGRVS
;
A
#
# COMPACT_ATOMS: atom_id res chain seq x y z
N MET A 1 28.43 -44.45 -5.89
CA MET A 1 28.27 -43.02 -5.52
C MET A 1 27.95 -42.26 -6.79
N GLY A 2 26.70 -41.80 -6.95
CA GLY A 2 26.32 -41.05 -8.16
C GLY A 2 27.05 -39.72 -8.20
N VAL A 3 27.74 -39.44 -9.31
CA VAL A 3 28.39 -38.15 -9.54
C VAL A 3 27.30 -37.08 -9.52
N SER A 4 27.40 -36.13 -8.59
CA SER A 4 26.44 -35.03 -8.52
C SER A 4 26.39 -34.32 -9.87
N ALA A 5 25.19 -34.06 -10.40
CA ALA A 5 25.00 -33.34 -11.67
C ALA A 5 25.71 -31.96 -11.68
N TYR A 6 25.98 -31.39 -10.50
CA TYR A 6 26.71 -30.15 -10.28
C TYR A 6 27.99 -30.41 -9.48
N SER A 7 28.95 -31.08 -10.12
CA SER A 7 30.31 -31.23 -9.61
C SER A 7 31.02 -29.89 -9.55
N ARG A 8 32.06 -29.78 -8.71
CA ARG A 8 32.84 -28.55 -8.58
C ARG A 8 33.44 -28.12 -9.91
N GLU A 9 34.08 -29.04 -10.63
CA GLU A 9 34.72 -28.80 -11.94
C GLU A 9 33.73 -28.22 -12.96
N ARG A 10 32.54 -28.83 -13.06
CA ARG A 10 31.50 -28.38 -13.99
C ARG A 10 30.97 -26.98 -13.64
N LEU A 11 30.85 -26.68 -12.35
CA LEU A 11 30.44 -25.35 -11.89
C LEU A 11 31.54 -24.29 -12.12
N GLU A 12 32.81 -24.64 -11.94
CA GLU A 12 33.96 -23.76 -12.21
C GLU A 12 34.09 -23.45 -13.70
N GLU A 13 33.92 -24.46 -14.57
CA GLU A 13 33.93 -24.27 -16.02
C GLU A 13 32.80 -23.32 -16.46
N ALA A 14 31.58 -23.56 -15.99
CA ALA A 14 30.44 -22.71 -16.29
C ALA A 14 30.59 -21.29 -15.73
N ALA A 15 31.20 -21.12 -14.56
CA ALA A 15 31.46 -19.82 -13.97
C ALA A 15 32.54 -19.04 -14.73
N ARG A 16 33.60 -19.72 -15.18
CA ARG A 16 34.70 -19.10 -15.94
C ARG A 16 34.24 -18.61 -17.32
N GLY A 17 33.33 -19.35 -17.95
CA GLY A 17 32.78 -19.02 -19.27
C GLY A 17 31.67 -17.96 -19.26
N ALA A 18 31.28 -17.43 -18.10
CA ALA A 18 30.11 -16.58 -17.94
C ALA A 18 30.44 -15.27 -17.21
N ARG A 19 29.83 -14.17 -17.66
CA ARG A 19 29.88 -12.88 -16.95
C ARG A 19 28.77 -12.75 -15.92
N THR A 20 27.79 -13.65 -15.96
CA THR A 20 26.60 -13.59 -15.12
C THR A 20 26.12 -14.98 -14.69
N LEU A 21 25.29 -15.02 -13.63
CA LEU A 21 24.75 -16.29 -13.13
C LEU A 21 23.78 -16.95 -14.13
N SER A 22 22.98 -16.20 -14.90
CA SER A 22 22.09 -16.80 -15.91
C SER A 22 22.87 -17.38 -17.08
N GLU A 23 23.94 -16.70 -17.53
CA GLU A 23 24.83 -17.27 -18.56
C GLU A 23 25.46 -18.58 -18.06
N ALA A 24 25.95 -18.61 -16.82
CA ALA A 24 26.50 -19.82 -16.21
C ALA A 24 25.45 -20.94 -16.11
N LEU A 25 24.20 -20.61 -15.75
CA LEU A 25 23.10 -21.58 -15.71
C LEU A 25 22.74 -22.09 -17.11
N GLY A 26 22.76 -21.23 -18.13
CA GLY A 26 22.56 -21.62 -19.53
C GLY A 26 23.60 -22.63 -20.00
N GLN A 27 24.87 -22.42 -19.65
CA GLN A 27 25.96 -23.38 -19.93
C GLN A 27 25.78 -24.72 -19.21
N LEU A 28 25.12 -24.71 -18.05
CA LEU A 28 24.76 -25.92 -17.31
C LEU A 28 23.49 -26.61 -17.84
N GLY A 29 22.80 -26.02 -18.82
CA GLY A 29 21.52 -26.50 -19.34
C GLY A 29 20.34 -26.26 -18.40
N VAL A 30 20.47 -25.31 -17.48
CA VAL A 30 19.45 -24.95 -16.48
C VAL A 30 18.76 -23.66 -16.90
N ASP A 31 17.42 -23.64 -16.89
CA ASP A 31 16.67 -22.40 -17.07
C ASP A 31 17.03 -21.37 -15.98
N PRO A 32 17.54 -20.18 -16.35
CA PRO A 32 17.89 -19.14 -15.38
C PRO A 32 16.74 -18.62 -14.51
N LYS A 33 15.49 -18.84 -14.91
CA LYS A 33 14.29 -18.45 -14.16
C LYS A 33 13.77 -19.55 -13.24
N SER A 34 14.34 -20.75 -13.30
CA SER A 34 13.90 -21.89 -12.51
C SER A 34 14.34 -21.77 -11.04
N SER A 35 13.63 -22.46 -10.15
CA SER A 35 13.98 -22.56 -8.72
C SER A 35 15.39 -23.14 -8.48
N THR A 36 15.94 -23.87 -9.45
CA THR A 36 17.29 -24.43 -9.45
C THR A 36 18.38 -23.35 -9.45
N ARG A 37 18.07 -22.12 -9.92
CA ARG A 37 18.99 -20.97 -9.88
C ARG A 37 19.60 -20.78 -8.49
N ARG A 38 18.75 -20.77 -7.47
CA ARG A 38 19.19 -20.55 -6.08
C ARG A 38 20.06 -21.69 -5.59
N TYR A 39 19.66 -22.93 -5.87
CA TYR A 39 20.42 -24.11 -5.46
C TYR A 39 21.83 -24.13 -6.08
N VAL A 40 21.96 -23.85 -7.38
CA VAL A 40 23.25 -23.84 -8.08
C VAL A 40 24.15 -22.73 -7.55
N PHE A 41 23.62 -21.53 -7.31
CA PHE A 41 24.41 -20.42 -6.75
C PHE A 41 24.94 -20.71 -5.35
N GLU A 42 24.11 -21.27 -4.46
CA GLU A 42 24.55 -21.68 -3.12
C GLU A 42 25.56 -22.84 -3.19
N ARG A 43 25.39 -23.75 -4.17
CA ARG A 43 26.32 -24.85 -4.42
C ARG A 43 27.69 -24.35 -4.89
N MET A 44 27.74 -23.38 -5.81
CA MET A 44 28.97 -22.72 -6.27
C MET A 44 29.74 -22.12 -5.08
N LYS A 45 29.06 -21.35 -4.22
CA LYS A 45 29.66 -20.80 -2.99
C LYS A 45 30.17 -21.88 -2.04
N LYS A 46 29.37 -22.91 -1.79
CA LYS A 46 29.73 -24.02 -0.89
C LYS A 46 30.96 -24.80 -1.38
N LEU A 47 31.15 -24.89 -2.70
CA LEU A 47 32.27 -25.61 -3.31
C LEU A 47 33.48 -24.69 -3.61
N GLY A 48 33.41 -23.40 -3.24
CA GLY A 48 34.53 -22.47 -3.41
C GLY A 48 34.76 -22.02 -4.86
N VAL A 49 33.73 -22.10 -5.70
CA VAL A 49 33.80 -21.56 -7.07
C VAL A 49 33.83 -20.04 -7.00
N ASP A 50 34.77 -19.41 -7.70
CA ASP A 50 34.79 -17.95 -7.82
C ASP A 50 33.58 -17.47 -8.62
N VAL A 51 32.78 -16.64 -7.97
CA VAL A 51 31.55 -16.02 -8.51
C VAL A 51 31.56 -14.50 -8.28
N SER A 52 32.71 -13.94 -7.89
CA SER A 52 32.85 -12.53 -7.56
C SER A 52 32.77 -11.62 -8.79
N HIS A 53 33.16 -12.16 -9.95
CA HIS A 53 33.08 -11.49 -11.25
C HIS A 53 31.68 -11.47 -11.86
N PHE A 54 30.71 -12.19 -11.30
CA PHE A 54 29.34 -12.18 -11.83
C PHE A 54 28.68 -10.81 -11.67
N GLU A 55 28.31 -10.22 -12.81
CA GLU A 55 27.56 -8.97 -12.86
C GLU A 55 26.13 -9.19 -12.31
N ARG A 56 25.56 -8.13 -11.72
CA ARG A 56 24.18 -8.16 -11.23
C ARG A 56 23.20 -8.19 -12.39
N GLU A 57 22.62 -9.36 -12.63
CA GLU A 57 21.53 -9.52 -13.58
C GLU A 57 20.19 -9.03 -13.05
N GLY A 58 19.32 -8.59 -13.95
CA GLY A 58 17.91 -8.31 -13.64
C GLY A 58 17.63 -6.88 -13.20
N VAL A 59 18.57 -5.95 -13.35
CA VAL A 59 18.25 -4.53 -13.23
C VAL A 59 17.60 -4.05 -14.54
N LYS A 60 16.32 -4.38 -14.72
CA LYS A 60 15.50 -3.90 -15.85
C LYS A 60 15.50 -2.37 -15.98
N TRP A 61 15.76 -1.68 -14.87
CA TRP A 61 15.72 -0.23 -14.75
C TRP A 61 17.08 0.27 -14.29
N THR A 62 18.03 0.34 -15.23
CA THR A 62 19.35 0.92 -14.96
C THR A 62 19.24 2.44 -14.81
N ARG A 63 20.31 3.07 -14.32
CA ARG A 63 20.33 4.52 -14.15
C ARG A 63 20.16 5.22 -15.50
N GLU A 64 20.77 4.70 -16.55
CA GLU A 64 20.79 5.25 -17.90
C GLU A 64 19.39 5.23 -18.50
N VAL A 65 18.71 4.07 -18.45
CA VAL A 65 17.33 3.91 -18.94
C VAL A 65 16.38 4.85 -18.21
N LEU A 66 16.53 4.98 -16.89
CA LEU A 66 15.69 5.88 -16.12
C LEU A 66 16.01 7.36 -16.38
N GLN A 67 17.28 7.72 -16.56
CA GLN A 67 17.71 9.08 -16.86
C GLN A 67 17.17 9.55 -18.22
N GLU A 68 17.26 8.69 -19.23
CA GLU A 68 16.70 8.96 -20.56
C GLU A 68 15.18 9.18 -20.47
N ALA A 69 14.47 8.27 -19.80
CA ALA A 69 13.03 8.37 -19.67
C ALA A 69 12.56 9.60 -18.86
N VAL A 70 13.29 9.95 -17.80
CA VAL A 70 13.01 11.16 -17.01
C VAL A 70 13.27 12.42 -17.82
N SER A 71 14.37 12.48 -18.58
CA SER A 71 14.72 13.66 -19.38
C SER A 71 13.73 13.90 -20.52
N ALA A 72 13.16 12.83 -21.08
CA ALA A 72 12.14 12.90 -22.14
C ALA A 72 10.71 13.13 -21.64
N SER A 73 10.48 13.18 -20.32
CA SER A 73 9.15 13.25 -19.72
C SER A 73 8.93 14.53 -18.91
N THR A 74 7.68 14.94 -18.78
CA THR A 74 7.27 16.08 -17.92
C THR A 74 6.59 15.65 -16.62
N ASN A 75 6.32 14.35 -16.46
CA ASN A 75 5.73 13.76 -15.25
C ASN A 75 6.00 12.25 -15.18
N MET A 76 5.79 11.66 -14.00
CA MET A 76 6.01 10.22 -13.77
C MET A 76 5.11 9.29 -14.60
N CYS A 77 3.92 9.74 -15.02
CA CYS A 77 3.05 8.92 -15.86
C CYS A 77 3.62 8.77 -17.27
N GLU A 78 4.21 9.83 -17.83
CA GLU A 78 4.95 9.78 -19.10
C GLU A 78 6.18 8.88 -19.01
N VAL A 79 6.95 8.98 -17.91
CA VAL A 79 8.07 8.07 -17.65
C VAL A 79 7.61 6.62 -17.71
N LEU A 80 6.53 6.28 -17.02
CA LEU A 80 5.99 4.92 -17.03
C LEU A 80 5.57 4.47 -18.44
N ARG A 81 4.89 5.33 -19.20
CA ARG A 81 4.49 5.02 -20.58
C ARG A 81 5.70 4.80 -21.50
N LEU A 82 6.73 5.64 -21.38
CA LEU A 82 7.95 5.53 -22.19
C LEU A 82 8.72 4.24 -21.85
N LEU A 83 8.70 3.82 -20.58
CA LEU A 83 9.26 2.55 -20.14
C LEU A 83 8.38 1.33 -20.50
N GLY A 84 7.27 1.54 -21.24
CA GLY A 84 6.33 0.49 -21.64
C GLY A 84 5.56 -0.12 -20.47
N LEU A 85 5.38 0.64 -19.38
CA LEU A 85 4.68 0.20 -18.18
C LEU A 85 3.26 0.77 -18.11
N GLU A 86 2.34 -0.07 -17.64
CA GLU A 86 1.02 0.38 -17.27
C GLU A 86 1.09 1.39 -16.11
N VAL A 87 0.27 2.45 -16.19
CA VAL A 87 0.21 3.53 -15.20
C VAL A 87 -0.63 3.08 -14.00
N VAL A 88 -0.04 2.21 -13.17
CA VAL A 88 -0.61 1.73 -11.92
C VAL A 88 0.25 2.16 -10.73
N GLY A 89 -0.36 2.27 -9.54
CA GLY A 89 0.32 2.79 -8.35
C GLY A 89 1.56 2.00 -7.91
N GLY A 90 1.57 0.68 -8.14
CA GLY A 90 2.71 -0.18 -7.85
C GLY A 90 3.94 0.16 -8.70
N HIS A 91 3.78 0.24 -10.03
CA HIS A 91 4.85 0.63 -10.95
C HIS A 91 5.33 2.05 -10.66
N HIS A 92 4.40 2.99 -10.43
CA HIS A 92 4.74 4.35 -10.08
C HIS A 92 5.65 4.41 -8.85
N THR A 93 5.29 3.70 -7.79
CA THR A 93 6.06 3.66 -6.55
C THR A 93 7.45 3.04 -6.77
N HIS A 94 7.52 1.92 -7.49
CA HIS A 94 8.79 1.24 -7.73
C HIS A 94 9.75 2.10 -8.56
N ILE A 95 9.30 2.67 -9.67
CA ILE A 95 10.15 3.50 -10.54
C ILE A 95 10.56 4.79 -9.83
N SER A 96 9.63 5.46 -9.13
CA SER A 96 9.95 6.69 -8.38
C SER A 96 11.03 6.46 -7.32
N ARG A 97 10.95 5.34 -6.57
CA ARG A 97 11.99 4.98 -5.59
C ARG A 97 13.34 4.79 -6.24
N ARG A 98 13.37 4.22 -7.45
CA ARG A 98 14.60 3.90 -8.16
C ARG A 98 15.25 5.13 -8.77
N ILE A 99 14.46 6.03 -9.35
CA ILE A 99 14.90 7.36 -9.79
C ILE A 99 15.56 8.12 -8.63
N LYS A 100 14.90 8.14 -7.46
CA LYS A 100 15.45 8.76 -6.25
C LYS A 100 16.73 8.08 -5.77
N ALA A 101 16.79 6.75 -5.79
CA ALA A 101 17.99 6.01 -5.39
C ALA A 101 19.21 6.29 -6.30
N TYR A 102 18.98 6.58 -7.57
CA TYR A 102 20.02 6.99 -8.51
C TYR A 102 20.33 8.50 -8.50
N GLY A 103 19.60 9.29 -7.70
CA GLY A 103 19.79 10.74 -7.63
C GLY A 103 19.48 11.46 -8.94
N ILE A 104 18.56 10.92 -9.76
CA ILE A 104 18.16 11.54 -11.02
C ILE A 104 17.28 12.76 -10.72
N ASP A 105 17.60 13.91 -11.30
CA ASP A 105 16.82 15.13 -11.13
C ASP A 105 15.45 15.03 -11.85
N THR A 106 14.39 15.40 -11.13
CA THR A 106 13.01 15.45 -11.63
C THR A 106 12.38 16.83 -11.39
N SER A 107 13.20 17.85 -11.11
CA SER A 107 12.73 19.19 -10.77
C SER A 107 11.90 19.84 -11.90
N HIS A 108 12.14 19.46 -13.15
CA HIS A 108 11.41 19.93 -14.34
C HIS A 108 10.00 19.33 -14.48
N PHE A 109 9.63 18.36 -13.64
CA PHE A 109 8.32 17.74 -13.70
C PHE A 109 7.21 18.73 -13.29
N ARG A 110 6.16 18.77 -14.10
CA ARG A 110 4.99 19.61 -13.83
C ARG A 110 4.17 18.98 -12.71
N VAL A 111 3.87 19.75 -11.68
CA VAL A 111 2.88 19.37 -10.68
C VAL A 111 1.51 19.31 -11.37
N PRO A 112 0.77 18.18 -11.29
CA PRO A 112 -0.58 18.13 -11.83
C PRO A 112 -1.41 19.24 -11.18
N THR A 113 -1.88 20.20 -11.97
CA THR A 113 -2.85 21.19 -11.49
C THR A 113 -4.08 20.43 -11.04
N ARG A 114 -4.50 20.58 -9.77
CA ARG A 114 -5.75 20.00 -9.27
C ARG A 114 -6.85 20.40 -10.25
N ARG A 115 -7.38 19.44 -11.03
CA ARG A 115 -8.43 19.65 -12.04
C ARG A 115 -9.54 20.51 -11.44
N GLY A 116 -9.58 21.81 -11.74
CA GLY A 116 -10.68 22.80 -11.64
C GLY A 116 -11.68 22.76 -10.47
N LYS A 117 -11.54 21.84 -9.53
CA LYS A 117 -12.48 21.62 -8.42
C LYS A 117 -12.01 22.52 -7.31
N ALA A 118 -12.80 23.56 -7.07
CA ALA A 118 -12.67 24.37 -5.88
C ALA A 118 -12.53 23.44 -4.67
N TRP A 119 -11.44 23.60 -3.92
CA TRP A 119 -11.29 22.92 -2.65
C TRP A 119 -12.39 23.48 -1.74
N ARG A 120 -13.38 22.65 -1.43
CA ARG A 120 -14.39 23.00 -0.45
C ARG A 120 -13.88 22.50 0.91
N PRO A 121 -13.64 23.39 1.89
CA PRO A 121 -13.34 22.95 3.24
C PRO A 121 -14.48 22.06 3.73
N ARG A 122 -14.13 21.03 4.50
CA ARG A 122 -15.14 20.20 5.17
C ARG A 122 -15.71 21.03 6.32
N THR A 123 -17.03 21.00 6.48
CA THR A 123 -17.71 21.63 7.61
C THR A 123 -18.46 20.55 8.41
N PRO A 124 -18.59 20.69 9.73
CA PRO A 124 -19.38 19.78 10.54
C PRO A 124 -20.82 19.67 10.03
N GLU A 125 -21.42 20.80 9.64
CA GLU A 125 -22.80 20.88 9.15
C GLU A 125 -22.99 20.11 7.84
N GLY A 126 -21.95 20.01 7.00
CA GLY A 126 -22.00 19.21 5.78
C GLY A 126 -21.90 17.70 6.01
N LEU A 127 -21.46 17.27 7.19
CA LEU A 127 -21.37 15.85 7.58
C LEU A 127 -22.55 15.42 8.45
N LEU A 128 -23.10 16.33 9.25
CA LEU A 128 -24.19 16.07 10.20
C LEU A 128 -25.57 16.19 9.54
N VAL A 129 -25.76 15.45 8.45
CA VAL A 129 -27.00 15.44 7.65
C VAL A 129 -27.46 14.02 7.36
N GLU A 130 -28.74 13.86 7.09
CA GLU A 130 -29.26 12.64 6.49
C GLU A 130 -28.89 12.58 5.00
N GLN A 131 -28.24 11.49 4.59
CA GLN A 131 -27.85 11.28 3.20
C GLN A 131 -29.01 10.73 2.36
N PRO A 132 -29.18 11.21 1.11
CA PRO A 132 -30.21 10.71 0.21
C PRO A 132 -29.99 9.22 -0.12
N VAL A 133 -31.08 8.47 -0.31
CA VAL A 133 -31.04 7.02 -0.65
C VAL A 133 -30.14 6.76 -1.87
N GLY A 134 -30.24 7.61 -2.89
CA GLY A 134 -29.44 7.53 -4.11
C GLY A 134 -28.04 8.08 -3.93
N GLY A 135 -27.03 7.21 -3.97
CA GLY A 135 -25.61 7.62 -3.96
C GLY A 135 -25.02 7.89 -2.58
N ALA A 136 -25.73 7.58 -1.50
CA ALA A 136 -25.19 7.64 -0.14
C ALA A 136 -23.92 6.79 0.00
N ARG A 137 -22.94 7.32 0.75
CA ARG A 137 -21.73 6.60 1.12
C ARG A 137 -21.52 6.70 2.62
N ARG A 138 -21.19 5.57 3.25
CA ARG A 138 -20.94 5.55 4.68
C ARG A 138 -19.77 6.49 5.01
N ILE A 139 -20.03 7.48 5.86
CA ILE A 139 -19.01 8.42 6.30
C ILE A 139 -18.11 7.69 7.31
N PRO A 140 -16.78 7.75 7.15
CA PRO A 140 -15.84 7.23 8.15
C PRO A 140 -16.08 7.82 9.54
N SER A 141 -15.97 6.99 10.59
CA SER A 141 -16.32 7.37 11.96
C SER A 141 -15.42 8.47 12.55
N ASP A 142 -14.17 8.55 12.13
CA ASP A 142 -13.24 9.63 12.47
C ASP A 142 -13.76 11.00 12.05
N ARG A 143 -14.42 11.08 10.89
CA ARG A 143 -15.02 12.33 10.38
C ARG A 143 -16.28 12.71 11.14
N LEU A 144 -17.12 11.73 11.50
CA LEU A 144 -18.30 11.97 12.30
C LEU A 144 -17.91 12.40 13.72
N ARG A 145 -16.90 11.77 14.34
CA ARG A 145 -16.35 12.21 15.62
C ARG A 145 -15.88 13.67 15.55
N TRP A 146 -15.09 14.01 14.54
CA TRP A 146 -14.62 15.39 14.35
C TRP A 146 -15.81 16.37 14.22
N ALA A 147 -16.83 16.02 13.45
CA ALA A 147 -18.01 16.87 13.29
C ALA A 147 -18.79 17.04 14.61
N MET A 148 -19.05 15.94 15.33
CA MET A 148 -19.75 15.95 16.62
C MET A 148 -19.02 16.80 17.68
N THR A 149 -17.71 16.60 17.80
CA THR A 149 -16.89 17.39 18.74
C THR A 149 -16.79 18.86 18.35
N SER A 150 -16.73 19.16 17.04
CA SER A 150 -16.72 20.54 16.54
C SER A 150 -18.01 21.31 16.85
N VAL A 151 -19.15 20.62 16.97
CA VAL A 151 -20.43 21.23 17.37
C VAL A 151 -20.70 21.15 18.88
N GLY A 152 -19.70 20.73 19.68
CA GLY A 152 -19.76 20.77 21.14
C GLY A 152 -20.28 19.49 21.81
N VAL A 153 -20.38 18.36 21.11
CA VAL A 153 -20.69 17.08 21.76
C VAL A 153 -19.49 16.61 22.60
N ALA A 154 -19.72 16.42 23.89
CA ALA A 154 -18.73 15.89 24.82
C ALA A 154 -18.30 14.47 24.42
N GLU A 155 -17.00 14.19 24.44
CA GLU A 155 -16.44 12.85 24.20
C GLU A 155 -16.59 11.95 25.42
N GLN A 156 -17.84 11.62 25.74
CA GLN A 156 -18.23 10.70 26.80
C GLN A 156 -19.31 9.74 26.31
N CYS A 157 -19.34 8.53 26.88
CA CYS A 157 -20.34 7.54 26.58
C CYS A 157 -21.74 8.05 26.98
N ALA A 158 -22.66 8.16 26.02
CA ALA A 158 -24.03 8.61 26.25
C ALA A 158 -24.86 7.65 27.14
N ARG A 159 -24.40 6.42 27.36
CA ARG A 159 -25.08 5.44 28.23
C ARG A 159 -24.57 5.43 29.67
N CYS A 160 -23.26 5.31 29.85
CA CYS A 160 -22.66 5.13 31.19
C CYS A 160 -21.80 6.31 31.65
N GLY A 161 -21.67 7.38 30.85
CA GLY A 161 -20.87 8.56 31.19
C GLY A 161 -19.36 8.35 31.12
N THR A 162 -18.86 7.16 30.77
CA THR A 162 -17.41 6.92 30.65
C THR A 162 -16.78 7.87 29.63
N GLU A 163 -15.80 8.65 30.08
CA GLU A 163 -15.02 9.56 29.24
C GLU A 163 -14.12 8.81 28.25
N ALA A 164 -13.48 9.54 27.33
CA ALA A 164 -12.49 9.00 26.38
C ALA A 164 -11.15 8.59 27.04
N VAL A 165 -11.15 8.25 28.34
CA VAL A 165 -10.00 7.76 29.10
C VAL A 165 -10.43 6.59 29.98
N TRP A 166 -9.65 5.52 29.96
CA TRP A 166 -9.84 4.34 30.80
C TRP A 166 -8.53 3.97 31.49
N ARG A 167 -8.52 4.01 32.83
CA ARG A 167 -7.33 3.70 33.65
C ARG A 167 -6.08 4.48 33.22
N GLY A 168 -6.25 5.76 32.86
CA GLY A 168 -5.16 6.63 32.39
C GLY A 168 -4.74 6.44 30.92
N HIS A 169 -5.39 5.53 30.18
CA HIS A 169 -5.13 5.32 28.76
C HIS A 169 -6.27 5.86 27.88
N PRO A 170 -6.00 6.39 26.67
CA PRO A 170 -7.06 6.80 25.76
C PRO A 170 -8.03 5.65 25.46
N LEU A 171 -9.32 5.89 25.66
CA LEU A 171 -10.40 4.97 25.30
C LEU A 171 -11.09 5.50 24.04
N PRO A 172 -10.91 4.86 22.88
CA PRO A 172 -11.63 5.26 21.69
C PRO A 172 -13.12 4.96 21.86
N LEU A 173 -13.93 5.99 22.10
CA LEU A 173 -15.39 5.89 22.04
C LEU A 173 -15.82 5.57 20.61
N GLU A 174 -16.92 4.89 20.40
CA GLU A 174 -17.45 4.54 19.09
C GLU A 174 -18.62 5.46 18.74
N VAL A 175 -18.71 5.88 17.47
CA VAL A 175 -19.87 6.62 16.97
C VAL A 175 -20.98 5.60 16.68
N ASP A 176 -22.11 5.77 17.34
CA ASP A 176 -23.30 4.94 17.20
C ASP A 176 -24.46 5.78 16.65
N HIS A 177 -25.23 5.16 15.77
CA HIS A 177 -26.49 5.69 15.23
C HIS A 177 -27.63 5.14 16.09
N ILE A 178 -28.41 6.02 16.73
CA ILE A 178 -29.46 5.61 17.68
C ILE A 178 -30.49 4.70 17.02
N ASP A 179 -30.88 5.01 15.78
CA ASP A 179 -31.80 4.22 14.95
C ASP A 179 -31.13 3.09 14.14
N GLY A 180 -29.79 3.01 14.16
CA GLY A 180 -29.00 2.08 13.35
C GLY A 180 -28.90 2.42 11.85
N ASN A 181 -29.56 3.49 11.39
CA ASN A 181 -29.49 3.95 10.01
C ASN A 181 -28.22 4.78 9.78
N TRP A 182 -27.21 4.16 9.19
CA TRP A 182 -25.93 4.81 8.90
C TRP A 182 -26.00 6.03 7.97
N ARG A 183 -27.13 6.22 7.26
CA ARG A 183 -27.34 7.37 6.38
C ARG A 183 -27.78 8.61 7.15
N ASP A 184 -28.44 8.45 8.29
CA ASP A 184 -28.90 9.55 9.10
C ASP A 184 -27.80 10.00 10.06
N ASN A 185 -26.96 10.94 9.62
CA ASN A 185 -25.86 11.47 10.43
C ASN A 185 -26.25 12.76 11.16
N ARG A 186 -27.53 13.09 11.24
CA ARG A 186 -27.97 14.26 12.00
C ARG A 186 -27.56 14.11 13.45
N ILE A 187 -27.21 15.22 14.10
CA ILE A 187 -26.59 15.22 15.43
C ILE A 187 -27.49 14.56 16.47
N GLU A 188 -28.81 14.70 16.34
CA GLU A 188 -29.83 14.08 17.18
C GLU A 188 -29.85 12.54 17.09
N ASN A 189 -29.35 11.97 15.99
CA ASN A 189 -29.28 10.52 15.78
C ASN A 189 -27.90 9.93 16.11
N LEU A 190 -26.90 10.77 16.40
CA LEU A 190 -25.54 10.33 16.70
C LEU A 190 -25.25 10.39 18.20
N ARG A 191 -24.50 9.40 18.69
CA ARG A 191 -23.96 9.42 20.06
C ARG A 191 -22.60 8.73 20.13
N PHE A 192 -21.81 9.11 21.13
CA PHE A 192 -20.63 8.35 21.51
C PHE A 192 -21.02 7.24 22.47
N LEU A 193 -20.51 6.02 22.25
CA LEU A 193 -20.62 4.91 23.18
C LEU A 193 -19.24 4.33 23.48
N CYS A 194 -18.97 3.94 24.72
CA CYS A 194 -17.78 3.14 25.00
C CYS A 194 -17.92 1.74 24.35
N PRO A 195 -16.83 1.02 24.07
CA PRO A 195 -16.89 -0.30 23.42
C PRO A 195 -17.79 -1.30 24.16
N ASN A 196 -17.81 -1.23 25.50
CA ASN A 196 -18.67 -2.07 26.33
C ASN A 196 -20.16 -1.75 26.13
N CYS A 197 -20.56 -0.49 26.26
CA CYS A 197 -21.95 -0.09 26.02
C CYS A 197 -22.39 -0.32 24.58
N HIS A 198 -21.52 -0.05 23.59
CA HIS A 198 -21.86 -0.29 22.19
C HIS A 198 -22.09 -1.78 21.92
N SER A 199 -21.30 -2.68 22.51
CA SER A 199 -21.49 -4.14 22.34
C SER A 199 -22.87 -4.67 22.73
N THR A 200 -23.60 -3.92 23.56
CA THR A 200 -24.96 -4.25 24.05
C THR A 200 -26.07 -3.66 23.18
N THR A 201 -25.76 -2.89 22.13
CA THR A 201 -26.79 -2.39 21.21
C THR A 201 -27.23 -3.50 20.25
N ASP A 202 -28.46 -3.38 19.75
CA ASP A 202 -28.99 -4.28 18.73
C ASP A 202 -28.31 -4.10 17.36
N SER A 203 -27.75 -2.92 17.10
CA SER A 203 -27.05 -2.54 15.87
C SER A 203 -25.55 -2.92 15.85
N TYR A 204 -25.00 -3.39 16.98
CA TYR A 204 -23.56 -3.58 17.16
C TYR A 204 -22.95 -4.48 16.09
N ARG A 205 -21.92 -3.99 15.38
CA ARG A 205 -21.21 -4.69 14.30
C ARG A 205 -22.14 -5.31 13.24
N GLY A 206 -23.29 -4.68 12.98
CA GLY A 206 -24.26 -5.17 12.00
C GLY A 206 -25.14 -6.30 12.50
N ARG A 207 -25.16 -6.55 13.81
CA ARG A 207 -26.29 -7.20 14.48
C ARG A 207 -27.57 -6.45 14.05
N GLY A 208 -28.62 -7.19 13.69
CA GLY A 208 -29.88 -6.60 13.19
C GLY A 208 -30.00 -6.38 11.68
N LYS A 209 -28.96 -6.63 10.86
CA LYS A 209 -29.03 -6.50 9.38
C LYS A 209 -30.05 -7.42 8.67
N GLY A 210 -30.74 -8.30 9.39
CA GLY A 210 -31.80 -9.17 8.87
C GLY A 210 -33.20 -8.88 9.44
N ARG A 211 -33.40 -7.79 10.20
CA ARG A 211 -34.70 -7.45 10.82
C ARG A 211 -35.46 -6.31 10.13
N VAL A 212 -34.91 -5.77 9.05
CA VAL A 212 -35.59 -4.76 8.22
C VAL A 212 -36.04 -5.47 6.95
N SER A 213 -37.25 -6.01 6.99
CA SER A 213 -38.07 -6.41 5.83
C SER A 213 -39.13 -5.34 5.61
#